data_AF-A0A953XEN9-F1
#
_entry.id   AF-A0A953XEN9-F1
#
_cell.length_a   1.000
_cell.length_b   1.000
_cell.length_c   1.000
_cell.angle_alpha   90.00
_cell.angle_beta   90.00
_cell.angle_gamma   90.00
#
_symmetry.space_group_name_H-M   'P 1'
#
loop_
_entity.id
_entity.type
_entity.pdbx_description
1 polymer ?
#
loop_
_entity_poly.entity_id
_entity_poly.type
_entity_poly.pdbx_seq_one_letter_code
_entity_poly.pdbx_strand_id
1 'polypeptide(L)'
;MGNEDRYLDLINFKSAKEIYERIDDLPDESDEFEHLVRYLIFDLHAATEIEFRRILYHTFRHQLFLTNDRNHNDSMEKELSNMISSLGFMEMFRILRPILLSWPYEDFASIHEIDATRNQTAHAGRVEEVTYKGRNPFSDPDCLSQMYFDVWGMKQCFARHFENVIERPRVVLQRYIEKHGRDA
;
A
#
# COMPACT_ATOMS: atom_id res chain seq x y z
N MET A 1 -5.08 30.75 -0.88
CA MET A 1 -5.09 30.25 0.51
C MET A 1 -5.72 28.88 0.44
N GLY A 2 -4.90 27.83 0.55
CA GLY A 2 -5.39 26.45 0.52
C GLY A 2 -6.18 26.18 1.79
N ASN A 3 -7.25 25.40 1.68
CA ASN A 3 -8.02 24.94 2.84
C ASN A 3 -7.08 24.10 3.72
N GLU A 4 -6.78 24.57 4.94
CA GLU A 4 -5.83 23.92 5.85
C GLU A 4 -6.31 22.53 6.31
N ASP A 5 -7.62 22.26 6.23
CA ASP A 5 -8.27 20.99 6.64
C ASP A 5 -8.79 20.16 5.45
N ARG A 6 -8.19 20.32 4.26
CA ARG A 6 -8.69 19.70 3.01
C ARG A 6 -8.88 18.18 3.12
N TYR A 7 -7.95 17.47 3.73
CA TYR A 7 -7.99 16.00 3.78
C TYR A 7 -8.90 15.52 4.90
N LEU A 8 -8.93 16.21 6.03
CA LEU A 8 -9.92 15.99 7.10
C LEU A 8 -11.36 16.13 6.58
N ASP A 9 -11.62 17.16 5.78
CA ASP A 9 -12.93 17.38 5.13
C ASP A 9 -13.31 16.22 4.20
N LEU A 10 -12.36 15.69 3.42
CA LEU A 10 -12.60 14.60 2.46
C LEU A 10 -12.95 13.27 3.13
N ILE A 11 -12.41 13.02 4.31
CA ILE A 11 -12.66 11.80 5.10
C ILE A 11 -13.77 11.99 6.14
N ASN A 12 -14.37 13.18 6.18
CA ASN A 12 -15.43 13.59 7.09
C ASN A 12 -15.01 13.44 8.57
N PHE A 13 -13.76 13.77 8.88
CA PHE A 13 -13.24 13.80 10.24
C PHE A 13 -13.07 15.22 10.73
N LYS A 14 -13.30 15.41 12.03
CA LYS A 14 -13.19 16.71 12.72
C LYS A 14 -11.89 16.87 13.49
N SER A 15 -11.08 15.81 13.59
CA SER A 15 -9.80 15.84 14.30
C SER A 15 -8.93 14.64 13.91
N ALA A 16 -7.62 14.73 14.20
CA ALA A 16 -6.74 13.56 14.17
C ALA A 16 -7.31 12.39 14.98
N LYS A 17 -8.02 12.69 16.08
CA LYS A 17 -8.57 11.67 16.98
C LYS A 17 -9.56 10.73 16.28
N GLU A 18 -10.39 11.26 15.38
CA GLU A 18 -11.40 10.48 14.65
C GLU A 18 -10.80 9.60 13.54
N ILE A 19 -9.59 9.93 13.03
CA ILE A 19 -8.82 9.03 12.15
C ILE A 19 -8.53 7.72 12.88
N TYR A 20 -8.23 7.80 14.18
CA TYR A 20 -7.88 6.64 15.00
C TYR A 20 -9.07 5.77 15.35
N GLU A 21 -10.26 6.33 15.60
CA GLU A 21 -11.50 5.55 15.80
C GLU A 21 -11.83 4.64 14.61
N ARG A 22 -11.31 4.97 13.42
CA ARG A 22 -11.47 4.16 12.20
C ARG A 22 -10.39 3.09 12.03
N ILE A 23 -9.33 3.11 12.84
CA ILE A 23 -8.18 2.19 12.75
C ILE A 23 -8.16 1.15 13.90
N ASP A 24 -9.08 1.24 14.87
CA ASP A 24 -9.36 0.33 16.01
C ASP A 24 -8.37 0.41 17.20
N ASP A 25 -8.96 0.45 18.42
CA ASP A 25 -8.44 0.50 19.81
C ASP A 25 -7.30 1.46 20.19
N LEU A 26 -7.59 2.39 21.13
CA LEU A 26 -6.64 3.34 21.71
C LEU A 26 -6.52 3.20 23.24
N PRO A 27 -5.31 3.28 23.81
CA PRO A 27 -5.09 3.52 25.23
C PRO A 27 -5.28 5.03 25.57
N ASP A 28 -5.13 5.42 26.84
CA ASP A 28 -5.53 6.74 27.39
C ASP A 28 -4.40 7.52 28.15
N GLU A 29 -3.51 8.29 27.47
CA GLU A 29 -2.51 9.27 28.01
C GLU A 29 -1.61 9.96 26.93
N SER A 30 -0.94 11.09 27.21
CA SER A 30 -0.31 11.96 26.17
C SER A 30 0.94 11.40 25.46
N ASP A 31 1.74 10.54 26.11
CA ASP A 31 2.81 9.78 25.44
C ASP A 31 2.22 8.85 24.37
N GLU A 32 0.97 8.46 24.53
CA GLU A 32 0.32 7.55 23.62
C GLU A 32 -0.04 8.22 22.30
N PHE A 33 -0.23 9.55 22.24
CA PHE A 33 -0.48 10.21 20.96
C PHE A 33 0.75 10.11 20.04
N GLU A 34 1.96 10.31 20.57
CA GLU A 34 3.17 10.10 19.77
C GLU A 34 3.35 8.63 19.39
N HIS A 35 3.19 7.72 20.35
CA HIS A 35 3.27 6.28 20.07
C HIS A 35 2.24 5.84 19.03
N LEU A 36 1.06 6.42 19.06
CA LEU A 36 -0.03 6.20 18.12
C LEU A 36 0.28 6.72 16.73
N VAL A 37 0.74 7.97 16.60
CA VAL A 37 1.15 8.52 15.30
C VAL A 37 2.29 7.67 14.73
N ARG A 38 3.25 7.26 15.55
CA ARG A 38 4.31 6.31 15.15
C ARG A 38 3.71 5.02 14.61
N TYR A 39 2.83 4.39 15.38
CA TYR A 39 2.14 3.15 15.01
C TYR A 39 1.42 3.29 13.66
N LEU A 40 0.66 4.38 13.46
CA LEU A 40 0.00 4.64 12.19
C LEU A 40 0.97 4.77 11.02
N ILE A 41 2.06 5.50 11.20
CA ILE A 41 3.07 5.65 10.14
C ILE A 41 3.63 4.27 9.75
N PHE A 42 3.91 3.40 10.73
CA PHE A 42 4.36 2.04 10.47
C PHE A 42 3.30 1.20 9.76
N ASP A 43 2.04 1.27 10.20
CA ASP A 43 0.93 0.52 9.61
C ASP A 43 0.62 0.96 8.18
N LEU A 44 0.60 2.27 7.93
CA LEU A 44 0.37 2.84 6.61
C LEU A 44 1.50 2.50 5.62
N HIS A 45 2.75 2.52 6.09
CA HIS A 45 3.90 2.04 5.33
C HIS A 45 3.79 0.55 5.01
N ALA A 46 3.51 -0.28 6.01
CA ALA A 46 3.36 -1.73 5.84
C ALA A 46 2.20 -2.07 4.90
N ALA A 47 1.07 -1.37 5.00
CA ALA A 47 -0.07 -1.54 4.10
C ALA A 47 0.30 -1.23 2.64
N THR A 48 1.10 -0.19 2.42
CA THR A 48 1.61 0.15 1.08
C THR A 48 2.53 -0.95 0.55
N GLU A 49 3.44 -1.42 1.40
CA GLU A 49 4.40 -2.46 1.06
C GLU A 49 3.70 -3.80 0.71
N ILE A 50 2.64 -4.16 1.44
CA ILE A 50 1.80 -5.33 1.14
C ILE A 50 1.18 -5.23 -0.25
N GLU A 51 0.63 -4.08 -0.64
CA GLU A 51 0.05 -3.93 -1.98
C GLU A 51 1.11 -4.01 -3.08
N PHE A 52 2.29 -3.43 -2.86
CA PHE A 52 3.41 -3.56 -3.81
C PHE A 52 3.83 -5.02 -4.00
N ARG A 53 4.01 -5.77 -2.90
CA ARG A 53 4.32 -7.21 -2.95
C ARG A 53 3.24 -7.98 -3.68
N ARG A 54 1.97 -7.69 -3.39
CA ARG A 54 0.82 -8.34 -4.03
C ARG A 54 0.83 -8.14 -5.54
N ILE A 55 1.05 -6.92 -6.02
CA ILE A 55 1.10 -6.61 -7.45
C ILE A 55 2.24 -7.36 -8.12
N LEU A 56 3.44 -7.30 -7.55
CA LEU A 56 4.61 -7.98 -8.12
C LEU A 56 4.36 -9.50 -8.16
N TYR A 57 3.89 -10.09 -7.07
CA TYR A 57 3.67 -11.54 -6.98
C TYR A 57 2.69 -12.01 -8.04
N HIS A 58 1.51 -11.40 -8.11
CA HIS A 58 0.51 -11.86 -9.06
C HIS A 58 0.85 -11.52 -10.51
N THR A 59 1.55 -10.42 -10.76
CA THR A 59 2.02 -10.09 -12.12
C THR A 59 3.01 -11.15 -12.62
N PHE A 60 4.00 -11.53 -11.80
CA PHE A 60 5.03 -12.48 -12.19
C PHE A 60 4.63 -13.95 -12.04
N ARG A 61 3.70 -14.28 -11.13
CA ARG A 61 3.20 -15.65 -10.96
C ARG A 61 2.64 -16.21 -12.26
N HIS A 62 1.98 -15.39 -13.06
CA HIS A 62 1.45 -15.80 -14.37
C HIS A 62 2.53 -16.13 -15.41
N GLN A 63 3.79 -15.78 -15.15
CA GLN A 63 4.92 -16.14 -15.99
C GLN A 63 5.56 -17.48 -15.58
N LEU A 64 5.15 -18.07 -14.45
CA LEU A 64 5.60 -19.40 -14.06
C LEU A 64 4.98 -20.44 -14.97
N PHE A 65 5.84 -21.26 -15.59
CA PHE A 65 5.39 -22.38 -16.40
C PHE A 65 5.11 -23.59 -15.51
N LEU A 66 3.85 -23.68 -15.04
CA LEU A 66 3.41 -24.76 -14.16
C LEU A 66 3.10 -26.03 -14.97
N THR A 67 3.62 -27.17 -14.51
CA THR A 67 3.45 -28.49 -15.17
C THR A 67 2.54 -29.41 -14.35
N ASN A 68 2.49 -30.71 -14.67
CA ASN A 68 1.78 -31.70 -13.86
C ASN A 68 2.55 -32.09 -12.58
N ASP A 69 3.83 -31.71 -12.45
CA ASP A 69 4.62 -31.94 -11.23
C ASP A 69 4.28 -30.89 -10.16
N ARG A 70 3.41 -31.28 -9.22
CA ARG A 70 2.97 -30.41 -8.12
C ARG A 70 4.12 -29.98 -7.21
N ASN A 71 5.08 -30.86 -6.93
CA ASN A 71 6.17 -30.53 -6.00
C ASN A 71 7.10 -29.48 -6.62
N HIS A 72 7.39 -29.62 -7.91
CA HIS A 72 8.16 -28.62 -8.64
C HIS A 72 7.42 -27.27 -8.71
N ASN A 73 6.12 -27.29 -9.04
CA ASN A 73 5.29 -26.09 -9.09
C ASN A 73 5.27 -25.34 -7.74
N ASP A 74 5.02 -26.05 -6.64
CA ASP A 74 4.97 -25.46 -5.30
C ASP A 74 6.34 -24.87 -4.90
N SER A 75 7.43 -25.53 -5.28
CA SER A 75 8.79 -25.01 -5.07
C SER A 75 9.02 -23.70 -5.82
N MET A 76 8.61 -23.62 -7.09
CA MET A 76 8.78 -22.41 -7.92
C MET A 76 7.90 -21.26 -7.44
N GLU A 77 6.65 -21.52 -7.06
CA GLU A 77 5.78 -20.48 -6.48
C GLU A 77 6.34 -19.95 -5.15
N LYS A 78 6.89 -20.84 -4.31
CA LYS A 78 7.53 -20.45 -3.05
C LYS A 78 8.81 -19.66 -3.27
N GLU A 79 9.64 -20.05 -4.25
CA GLU A 79 10.84 -19.31 -4.62
C GLU A 79 10.48 -17.88 -5.07
N LEU A 80 9.51 -17.73 -5.97
CA LEU A 80 9.01 -16.42 -6.39
C LEU A 80 8.50 -15.58 -5.21
N SER A 81 7.69 -16.19 -4.34
CA SER A 81 7.16 -15.52 -3.14
C SER A 81 8.29 -15.03 -2.23
N ASN A 82 9.31 -15.85 -2.01
CA ASN A 82 10.47 -15.50 -1.17
C ASN A 82 11.29 -14.37 -1.79
N MET A 83 11.56 -14.43 -3.10
CA MET A 83 12.29 -13.38 -3.80
C MET A 83 11.57 -12.03 -3.68
N ILE A 84 10.26 -12.01 -3.89
CA ILE A 84 9.47 -10.78 -3.77
C ILE A 84 9.40 -10.28 -2.32
N SER A 85 9.27 -11.20 -1.36
CA SER A 85 9.23 -10.84 0.07
C SER A 85 10.55 -10.25 0.55
N SER A 86 11.67 -10.62 -0.09
CA SER A 86 13.00 -10.08 0.24
C SER A 86 13.28 -8.69 -0.32
N LEU A 87 12.45 -8.20 -1.25
CA LEU A 87 12.60 -6.85 -1.79
C LEU A 87 12.21 -5.82 -0.72
N GLY A 88 13.07 -4.82 -0.55
CA GLY A 88 12.77 -3.64 0.26
C GLY A 88 11.76 -2.72 -0.42
N PHE A 89 11.09 -1.88 0.37
CA PHE A 89 10.08 -0.93 -0.10
C PHE A 89 10.55 -0.12 -1.32
N MET A 90 11.73 0.49 -1.26
CA MET A 90 12.25 1.33 -2.34
C MET A 90 12.61 0.55 -3.61
N GLU A 91 12.96 -0.73 -3.49
CA GLU A 91 13.22 -1.59 -4.65
C GLU A 91 11.91 -1.89 -5.37
N MET A 92 10.86 -2.26 -4.63
CA MET A 92 9.53 -2.47 -5.18
C MET A 92 8.97 -1.18 -5.80
N PHE A 93 9.11 -0.04 -5.11
CA PHE A 93 8.69 1.25 -5.64
C PHE A 93 9.39 1.56 -6.96
N ARG A 94 10.70 1.35 -7.09
CA ARG A 94 11.43 1.60 -8.35
C ARG A 94 10.90 0.77 -9.51
N ILE A 95 10.57 -0.50 -9.26
CA ILE A 95 9.98 -1.39 -10.27
C ILE A 95 8.58 -0.90 -10.66
N LEU A 96 7.77 -0.50 -9.68
CA LEU A 96 6.37 -0.11 -9.89
C LEU A 96 6.20 1.37 -10.29
N ARG A 97 7.24 2.20 -10.18
CA ARG A 97 7.18 3.64 -10.43
C ARG A 97 6.58 4.01 -11.78
N PRO A 98 6.94 3.37 -12.91
CA PRO A 98 6.31 3.69 -14.19
C PRO A 98 4.81 3.42 -14.20
N ILE A 99 4.36 2.38 -13.48
CA ILE A 99 2.94 2.04 -13.33
C ILE A 99 2.25 3.10 -12.49
N LEU A 100 2.80 3.44 -11.32
CA LEU A 100 2.28 4.48 -10.43
C LEU A 100 2.16 5.83 -11.14
N LEU A 101 3.16 6.23 -11.92
CA LEU A 101 3.17 7.49 -12.68
C LEU A 101 2.20 7.49 -13.87
N SER A 102 1.77 6.33 -14.34
CA SER A 102 0.79 6.25 -15.43
C SER A 102 -0.65 6.51 -14.97
N TRP A 103 -0.89 6.53 -13.66
CA TRP A 103 -2.22 6.72 -13.10
C TRP A 103 -2.54 8.21 -12.97
N PRO A 104 -3.83 8.60 -13.07
CA PRO A 104 -4.23 10.01 -13.06
C PRO A 104 -4.18 10.65 -11.65
N TYR A 105 -3.55 10.00 -10.68
CA TYR A 105 -3.51 10.42 -9.28
C TYR A 105 -2.08 10.83 -8.91
N GLU A 106 -1.85 12.13 -8.76
CA GLU A 106 -0.52 12.67 -8.43
C GLU A 106 0.02 12.13 -7.11
N ASP A 107 -0.85 11.85 -6.14
CA ASP A 107 -0.48 11.33 -4.83
C ASP A 107 0.32 10.01 -4.91
N PHE A 108 0.11 9.22 -5.97
CA PHE A 108 0.78 7.93 -6.16
C PHE A 108 2.23 8.08 -6.64
N ALA A 109 2.55 9.21 -7.30
CA ALA A 109 3.93 9.53 -7.66
C ALA A 109 4.79 9.77 -6.40
N SER A 110 4.18 10.41 -5.39
CA SER A 110 4.81 10.80 -4.13
C SER A 110 4.69 9.76 -3.01
N ILE A 111 4.03 8.61 -3.23
CA ILE A 111 3.79 7.64 -2.15
C ILE A 111 5.08 7.12 -1.51
N HIS A 112 6.20 7.15 -2.23
CA HIS A 112 7.51 6.77 -1.71
C HIS A 112 7.98 7.60 -0.51
N GLU A 113 7.44 8.80 -0.31
CA GLU A 113 7.76 9.65 0.83
C GLU A 113 7.37 8.99 2.16
N ILE A 114 6.40 8.06 2.16
CA ILE A 114 6.02 7.31 3.36
C ILE A 114 7.17 6.46 3.92
N ASP A 115 8.10 6.01 3.08
CA ASP A 115 9.29 5.27 3.50
C ASP A 115 10.27 6.19 4.25
N ALA A 116 10.46 7.41 3.74
CA ALA A 116 11.27 8.42 4.40
C ALA A 116 10.67 8.80 5.76
N THR A 117 9.36 9.06 5.81
CA THR A 117 8.64 9.37 7.06
C THR A 117 8.72 8.22 8.06
N ARG A 118 8.54 6.96 7.61
CA ARG A 118 8.69 5.77 8.47
C ARG A 118 10.10 5.64 9.02
N ASN A 119 11.13 5.86 8.20
CA ASN A 119 12.52 5.77 8.64
C ASN A 119 12.89 6.89 9.61
N GLN A 120 12.41 8.12 9.37
CA GLN A 120 12.52 9.22 10.35
C GLN A 120 11.81 8.84 11.64
N THR A 121 10.59 8.33 11.57
CA THR A 121 9.82 7.88 12.74
C THR A 121 10.54 6.79 13.54
N ALA A 122 11.24 5.85 12.88
CA ALA A 122 11.97 4.77 13.55
C ALA A 122 13.28 5.22 14.23
N HIS A 123 13.90 6.29 13.74
CA HIS A 123 15.29 6.65 14.10
C HIS A 123 15.45 8.07 14.63
N ALA A 124 14.44 8.92 14.53
CA ALA A 124 14.51 10.30 15.01
C ALA A 124 14.58 10.33 16.53
N GLY A 125 15.52 11.11 17.06
CA GLY A 125 15.59 11.44 18.48
C GLY A 125 14.48 12.41 18.93
N ARG A 126 13.81 13.09 17.98
CA ARG A 126 12.79 14.12 18.20
C ARG A 126 11.69 14.05 17.13
N VAL A 127 10.42 14.03 17.54
CA VAL A 127 9.27 13.88 16.62
C VAL A 127 9.04 15.08 15.71
N GLU A 128 9.55 16.26 16.10
CA GLU A 128 9.45 17.51 15.35
C GLU A 128 10.21 17.45 14.00
N GLU A 129 11.18 16.54 13.90
CA GLU A 129 11.99 16.33 12.70
C GLU A 129 11.31 15.39 11.69
N VAL A 130 10.23 14.71 12.08
CA VAL A 130 9.51 13.79 11.19
C VAL A 130 8.64 14.59 10.23
N THR A 131 8.75 14.28 8.94
CA THR A 131 8.03 14.98 7.87
C THR A 131 7.43 14.01 6.87
N TYR A 132 6.27 14.36 6.35
CA TYR A 132 5.62 13.76 5.20
C TYR A 132 5.17 14.88 4.26
N LYS A 133 5.62 14.89 3.00
CA LYS A 133 5.34 15.97 2.04
C LYS A 133 5.62 17.37 2.57
N GLY A 134 6.65 17.49 3.41
CA GLY A 134 7.09 18.74 4.03
C GLY A 134 6.29 19.18 5.27
N ARG A 135 5.30 18.41 5.72
CA ARG A 135 4.48 18.69 6.91
C ARG A 135 4.74 17.66 8.00
N ASN A 136 4.54 18.03 9.27
CA ASN A 136 4.85 17.16 10.39
C ASN A 136 3.58 16.42 10.88
N PRO A 137 3.48 15.08 10.77
CA PRO A 137 2.27 14.34 11.13
C PRO A 137 1.97 14.28 12.63
N PHE A 138 2.93 14.64 13.50
CA PHE A 138 2.77 14.71 14.95
C PHE A 138 2.17 16.04 15.41
N SER A 139 2.26 17.09 14.59
CA SER A 139 1.74 18.43 14.92
C SER A 139 0.69 18.95 13.95
N ASP A 140 0.53 18.31 12.79
CA ASP A 140 -0.46 18.61 11.76
C ASP A 140 -1.40 17.40 11.53
N PRO A 141 -2.63 17.42 12.10
CA PRO A 141 -3.68 16.43 11.85
C PRO A 141 -4.05 16.23 10.37
N ASP A 142 -3.99 17.27 9.55
CA ASP A 142 -4.31 17.19 8.12
C ASP A 142 -3.17 16.49 7.36
N CYS A 143 -1.92 16.62 7.80
CA CYS A 143 -0.80 15.82 7.29
C CYS A 143 -1.03 14.32 7.52
N LEU A 144 -1.41 13.93 8.73
CA LEU A 144 -1.72 12.53 9.03
C LEU A 144 -2.93 12.03 8.21
N SER A 145 -3.94 12.88 8.02
CA SER A 145 -5.10 12.61 7.18
C SER A 145 -4.71 12.40 5.72
N GLN A 146 -3.80 13.22 5.20
CA GLN A 146 -3.24 13.08 3.86
C GLN A 146 -2.53 11.73 3.71
N MET A 147 -1.67 11.36 4.67
CA MET A 147 -0.99 10.06 4.66
C MET A 147 -1.99 8.90 4.56
N TYR A 148 -3.04 8.94 5.39
CA TYR A 148 -4.10 7.93 5.36
C TYR A 148 -4.81 7.90 4.01
N PHE A 149 -5.19 9.07 3.46
CA PHE A 149 -5.92 9.17 2.21
C PHE A 149 -5.11 8.68 1.01
N ASP A 150 -3.82 8.99 0.96
CA ASP A 150 -2.91 8.55 -0.11
C ASP A 150 -2.80 7.02 -0.14
N VAL A 151 -2.63 6.39 1.03
CA VAL A 151 -2.55 4.94 1.19
C VAL A 151 -3.90 4.29 0.89
N TRP A 152 -5.00 4.86 1.39
CA TRP A 152 -6.35 4.37 1.11
C TRP A 152 -6.67 4.42 -0.39
N GLY A 153 -6.42 5.55 -1.04
CA GLY A 153 -6.65 5.74 -2.47
C GLY A 153 -5.86 4.74 -3.29
N MET A 154 -4.61 4.52 -2.92
CA MET A 154 -3.74 3.53 -3.54
C MET A 154 -4.29 2.11 -3.37
N LYS A 155 -4.71 1.71 -2.16
CA LYS A 155 -5.35 0.40 -1.90
C LYS A 155 -6.61 0.20 -2.76
N GLN A 156 -7.50 1.19 -2.81
CA GLN A 156 -8.73 1.08 -3.59
C GLN A 156 -8.45 0.94 -5.09
N CYS A 157 -7.53 1.75 -5.60
CA CYS A 157 -7.24 1.75 -7.03
C CYS A 157 -6.43 0.50 -7.43
N PHE A 158 -5.52 0.00 -6.58
CA PHE A 158 -4.83 -1.28 -6.82
C PHE A 158 -5.74 -2.48 -6.72
N ALA A 159 -6.66 -2.53 -5.75
CA ALA A 159 -7.67 -3.59 -5.71
C ALA A 159 -8.48 -3.64 -7.01
N ARG A 160 -8.92 -2.47 -7.50
CA ARG A 160 -9.63 -2.37 -8.80
C ARG A 160 -8.76 -2.76 -9.99
N HIS A 161 -7.49 -2.36 -10.00
CA HIS A 161 -6.57 -2.73 -11.08
C HIS A 161 -6.34 -4.24 -11.11
N PHE A 162 -6.10 -4.83 -9.94
CA PHE A 162 -5.91 -6.26 -9.76
C PHE A 162 -7.11 -7.07 -10.29
N GLU A 163 -8.31 -6.68 -9.87
CA GLU A 163 -9.55 -7.31 -10.32
C GLU A 163 -9.69 -7.25 -11.85
N ASN A 164 -9.45 -6.07 -12.45
CA ASN A 164 -9.71 -5.86 -13.87
C ASN A 164 -8.62 -6.41 -14.80
N VAL A 165 -7.36 -6.38 -14.40
CA VAL A 165 -6.22 -6.75 -15.26
C VAL A 165 -5.78 -8.19 -15.03
N ILE A 166 -5.94 -8.72 -13.82
CA ILE A 166 -5.40 -10.04 -13.45
C ILE A 166 -6.54 -11.03 -13.25
N GLU A 167 -7.48 -10.77 -12.33
CA GLU A 167 -8.49 -11.77 -11.97
C GLU A 167 -9.55 -11.97 -13.05
N ARG A 168 -10.13 -10.88 -13.56
CA ARG A 168 -11.25 -10.95 -14.52
C ARG A 168 -10.85 -11.63 -15.83
N PRO A 169 -9.70 -11.31 -16.48
CA PRO A 169 -9.27 -12.03 -17.67
C PRO A 169 -9.03 -13.52 -17.40
N ARG A 170 -8.46 -13.88 -16.23
CA ARG A 170 -8.25 -15.27 -15.84
C ARG A 170 -9.56 -16.04 -15.72
N VAL A 171 -10.56 -15.46 -15.05
CA VAL A 171 -11.89 -16.08 -14.89
C VAL A 171 -12.57 -16.23 -16.25
N VAL A 172 -12.45 -15.25 -17.14
CA VAL A 172 -13.01 -15.32 -18.50
C VAL A 172 -12.33 -16.43 -19.31
N LEU A 173 -11.00 -16.53 -19.28
CA LEU A 173 -10.25 -17.58 -19.96
C LEU A 173 -10.60 -18.97 -19.43
N GLN A 174 -10.69 -19.12 -18.10
CA GLN A 174 -11.09 -20.38 -17.49
C GLN A 174 -12.48 -20.82 -17.96
N ARG A 175 -13.47 -19.91 -17.91
CA ARG A 175 -14.84 -20.18 -18.41
C ARG A 175 -14.84 -20.53 -19.90
N TYR A 176 -13.99 -19.88 -20.69
CA TYR A 176 -13.84 -20.18 -22.11
C TYR A 176 -13.30 -21.60 -22.35
N ILE A 177 -12.22 -21.99 -21.66
CA ILE A 177 -11.65 -23.34 -21.73
C ILE A 177 -12.65 -24.40 -21.25
N GLU A 178 -13.36 -24.15 -20.14
CA GLU A 178 -14.38 -25.06 -19.64
C GLU A 178 -15.52 -25.30 -20.64
N LYS A 179 -15.88 -24.25 -21.41
CA LYS A 179 -16.96 -24.28 -22.38
C LYS A 179 -16.55 -24.80 -23.76
N HIS A 180 -15.33 -24.51 -24.20
CA HIS A 180 -14.88 -24.72 -25.59
C HIS A 180 -13.63 -25.60 -25.73
N GLY A 181 -12.91 -25.87 -24.64
CA GLY A 181 -11.65 -26.61 -24.64
C GLY A 181 -11.79 -28.13 -24.44
N ARG A 182 -13.01 -28.67 -24.36
CA ARG A 182 -13.24 -30.13 -24.24
C ARG A 182 -13.18 -30.89 -25.57
N ASP A 183 -13.14 -30.17 -26.69
CA ASP A 183 -13.13 -30.75 -28.05
C ASP A 183 -11.76 -30.64 -28.75
N ALA A 184 -10.67 -30.48 -27.99
CA ALA A 184 -9.29 -30.48 -28.50
C ALA A 184 -8.51 -31.69 -27.99
#